data_AF-A0A838TGQ1-F1
#
_entry.id   AF-A0A838TGQ1-F1
#
_cell.length_a   1.000
_cell.length_b   1.000
_cell.length_c   1.000
_cell.angle_alpha   90.00
_cell.angle_beta   90.00
_cell.angle_gamma   90.00
#
_symmetry.space_group_name_H-M   'P 1'
#
loop_
_entity.id
_entity.type
_entity.pdbx_description
1 polymer ?
#
loop_
_entity_poly.entity_id
_entity_poly.type
_entity_poly.pdbx_seq_one_letter_code
_entity_poly.pdbx_strand_id
1 'polypeptide(L)'
;MTRVPLVAIFRRVLAPVENLNNHRTWPWFAAAMLYAAGCALLALRQAFASPYMLADDVREHVFWMFRYLDAGLFPHDPVADYFQSLAPSGFASLYWLLARARIDPLLASKLIPAVLSFIAVGYFFGLAARFFRSPAAAALTAILFAQCLWLNSDLSSATPRAFFYPLFAAFLYYHVRESVVGVLIAIGLESTFFPPAALLSLGVLAWSCLCWERGPRLVKTPRAYLVAAAAFGVTLLCLWPYLHHVGVSGPLVSYAEARRMPEFGPEGRVPVFLSSWWGYWVGGNAGLHNLPTRPPWFLLALLWPVLRLWPDRFPFLRVVPGGARPVPQIIGAALLLFAFAHLLLFQLYLPNRYTQAATRVLLTLLAAGVIVALIDTALLRKEHPPNDHKRWQGNLTLALGALMLGALLAYPLLIPVFPTNSYLEGQAQGLYRFFARQPTNI
;
A
#
# COMPACT_ATOMS: atom_id res chain seq x y z
N MET A 1 30.68 2.51 38.75
CA MET A 1 29.62 2.33 37.72
C MET A 1 29.50 3.61 36.90
N THR A 2 30.17 3.70 35.76
CA THR A 2 30.08 4.84 34.83
C THR A 2 28.70 4.86 34.19
N ARG A 3 27.88 5.88 34.48
CA ARG A 3 26.54 6.05 33.87
C ARG A 3 26.72 6.15 32.35
N VAL A 4 26.14 5.21 31.61
CA VAL A 4 26.04 5.31 30.16
C VAL A 4 25.22 6.57 29.84
N PRO A 5 25.73 7.51 29.02
CA PRO A 5 24.98 8.71 28.69
C PRO A 5 23.67 8.33 27.98
N LEU A 6 22.57 9.02 28.32
CA LEU A 6 21.23 8.80 27.76
C LEU A 6 21.23 8.72 26.21
N VAL A 7 22.10 9.50 25.57
CA VAL A 7 22.29 9.54 24.10
C VAL A 7 22.75 8.18 23.55
N ALA A 8 23.70 7.53 24.24
CA ALA A 8 24.19 6.20 23.86
C ALA A 8 23.14 5.11 24.03
N ILE A 9 22.19 5.29 24.95
CA ILE A 9 21.04 4.39 25.08
C ILE A 9 20.11 4.55 23.87
N PHE A 10 19.76 5.79 23.51
CA PHE A 10 18.91 6.06 22.33
C PHE A 10 19.54 5.59 21.02
N ARG A 11 20.86 5.77 20.86
CA ARG A 11 21.55 5.28 19.67
C ARG A 11 21.58 3.75 19.59
N ARG A 12 21.77 3.05 20.73
CA ARG A 12 21.65 1.58 20.80
C ARG A 12 20.26 1.07 20.41
N VAL A 13 19.22 1.86 20.63
CA VAL A 13 17.84 1.54 20.22
C VAL A 13 17.68 1.59 18.70
N LEU A 14 18.28 2.58 18.04
CA LEU A 14 18.25 2.72 16.58
C LEU A 14 19.22 1.77 15.87
N ALA A 15 20.26 1.33 16.58
CA ALA A 15 21.33 0.52 16.06
C ALA A 15 20.79 -0.76 15.38
N PRO A 16 21.38 -1.16 14.25
CA PRO A 16 21.09 -2.43 13.63
C PRO A 16 21.34 -3.60 14.56
N VAL A 17 20.49 -4.62 14.45
CA VAL A 17 20.55 -5.85 15.24
C VAL A 17 20.90 -7.01 14.31
N GLU A 18 21.77 -7.90 14.79
CA GLU A 18 22.15 -9.11 14.05
C GLU A 18 21.00 -10.12 13.94
N ASN A 19 20.23 -10.30 15.02
CA ASN A 19 19.10 -11.21 15.08
C ASN A 19 17.78 -10.48 15.35
N LEU A 20 16.87 -10.54 14.39
CA LEU A 20 15.54 -9.90 14.46
C LEU A 20 14.55 -10.67 15.34
N ASN A 21 14.79 -11.94 15.66
CA ASN A 21 13.94 -12.76 16.54
C ASN A 21 14.20 -12.53 18.03
N ASN A 22 14.82 -11.40 18.37
CA ASN A 22 15.14 -11.05 19.74
C ASN A 22 13.89 -10.55 20.50
N HIS A 23 13.80 -10.78 21.81
CA HIS A 23 12.77 -10.20 22.69
C HIS A 23 12.70 -8.68 22.59
N ARG A 24 13.80 -8.04 22.14
CA ARG A 24 13.87 -6.60 21.88
C ARG A 24 13.01 -6.12 20.71
N THR A 25 12.63 -6.99 19.76
CA THR A 25 11.82 -6.61 18.59
C THR A 25 10.33 -6.52 18.91
N TRP A 26 9.84 -7.34 19.85
CA TRP A 26 8.42 -7.44 20.16
C TRP A 26 7.79 -6.12 20.65
N PRO A 27 8.42 -5.33 21.54
CA PRO A 27 7.86 -4.03 21.96
C PRO A 27 7.67 -3.05 20.78
N TRP A 28 8.58 -3.06 19.80
CA TRP A 28 8.48 -2.21 18.60
C TRP A 28 7.35 -2.64 17.69
N PHE A 29 7.17 -3.94 17.51
CA PHE A 29 6.04 -4.48 16.78
C PHE A 29 4.72 -4.14 17.48
N ALA A 30 4.64 -4.35 18.80
CA ALA A 30 3.47 -4.01 19.61
C ALA A 30 3.13 -2.52 19.52
N ALA A 31 4.13 -1.63 19.58
CA ALA A 31 3.92 -0.19 19.43
C ALA A 31 3.33 0.16 18.05
N ALA A 32 3.85 -0.44 16.97
CA ALA A 32 3.30 -0.24 15.62
C ALA A 32 1.87 -0.79 15.48
N MET A 33 1.57 -1.95 16.07
CA MET A 33 0.23 -2.53 16.09
C MET A 33 -0.76 -1.69 16.90
N LEU A 34 -0.35 -1.18 18.07
CA LEU A 34 -1.16 -0.28 18.89
C LEU A 34 -1.47 1.02 18.15
N TYR A 35 -0.49 1.58 17.43
CA TYR A 35 -0.71 2.75 16.60
C TYR A 35 -1.71 2.47 15.48
N ALA A 36 -1.54 1.37 14.76
CA ALA A 36 -2.47 0.94 13.71
C ALA A 36 -3.88 0.70 14.27
N ALA A 37 -3.99 0.16 15.48
CA ALA A 37 -5.27 -0.03 16.17
C ALA A 37 -5.93 1.31 16.48
N GLY A 38 -5.16 2.31 16.91
CA GLY A 38 -5.65 3.68 17.09
C GLY A 38 -6.21 4.25 15.79
N CYS A 39 -5.50 4.13 14.67
CA CYS A 39 -6.00 4.60 13.37
C CYS A 39 -7.25 3.85 12.92
N ALA A 40 -7.27 2.53 13.06
CA ALA A 40 -8.42 1.69 12.70
C ALA A 40 -9.65 2.00 13.58
N LEU A 41 -9.46 2.26 14.88
CA LEU A 41 -10.55 2.64 15.77
C LEU A 41 -11.18 3.98 15.36
N LEU A 42 -10.37 4.96 14.98
CA LEU A 42 -10.87 6.24 14.46
C LEU A 42 -11.65 6.04 13.15
N ALA A 43 -11.17 5.15 12.27
CA ALA A 43 -11.87 4.80 11.04
C ALA A 43 -13.22 4.12 11.30
N LEU A 44 -13.25 3.16 12.23
CA LEU A 44 -14.48 2.48 12.64
C LEU A 44 -15.46 3.46 13.27
N ARG A 45 -14.98 4.39 14.10
CA ARG A 45 -15.82 5.47 14.65
C ARG A 45 -16.50 6.27 13.54
N GLN A 46 -15.80 6.61 12.45
CA GLN A 46 -16.42 7.24 11.29
C GLN A 46 -17.41 6.30 10.59
N ALA A 47 -17.04 5.04 10.33
CA ALA A 47 -17.88 4.05 9.64
C ALA A 47 -19.21 3.77 10.34
N PHE A 48 -19.23 3.87 11.66
CA PHE A 48 -20.40 3.63 12.51
C PHE A 48 -21.06 4.92 13.02
N ALA A 49 -20.63 6.10 12.56
CA ALA A 49 -21.25 7.37 12.95
C ALA A 49 -22.72 7.47 12.51
N SER A 50 -23.07 6.80 11.40
CA SER A 50 -24.43 6.70 10.88
C SER A 50 -24.62 5.32 10.21
N PRO A 51 -25.83 4.73 10.26
CA PRO A 51 -26.11 3.48 9.54
C PRO A 51 -25.78 3.58 8.04
N TYR A 52 -26.01 4.75 7.44
CA TYR A 52 -25.84 5.04 6.02
C TYR A 52 -24.47 5.63 5.66
N MET A 53 -23.50 5.58 6.59
CA MET A 53 -22.12 5.97 6.32
C MET A 53 -21.39 4.82 5.62
N LEU A 54 -21.04 4.99 4.35
CA LEU A 54 -20.39 3.97 3.52
C LEU A 54 -19.27 4.58 2.68
N ALA A 55 -18.25 3.79 2.34
CA ALA A 55 -17.29 4.19 1.32
C ALA A 55 -17.95 4.26 -0.04
N ASP A 56 -17.47 5.20 -0.85
CA ASP A 56 -18.04 5.49 -2.17
C ASP A 56 -18.12 4.25 -3.07
N ASP A 57 -17.01 3.51 -3.15
CA ASP A 57 -16.83 2.30 -3.98
C ASP A 57 -17.71 1.11 -3.51
N VAL A 58 -18.21 1.10 -2.26
CA VAL A 58 -19.07 0.01 -1.74
C VAL A 58 -20.38 -0.05 -2.52
N ARG A 59 -20.86 1.10 -3.00
CA ARG A 59 -22.09 1.25 -3.78
C ARG A 59 -22.02 0.56 -5.15
N GLU A 60 -20.82 0.22 -5.60
CA GLU A 60 -20.56 -0.44 -6.88
C GLU A 60 -20.11 -1.89 -6.66
N HIS A 61 -19.12 -2.10 -5.79
CA HIS A 61 -18.46 -3.40 -5.69
C HIS A 61 -19.04 -4.36 -4.65
N VAL A 62 -19.84 -3.86 -3.70
CA VAL A 62 -20.31 -4.66 -2.55
C VAL A 62 -21.83 -4.85 -2.56
N PHE A 63 -22.61 -3.92 -3.11
CA PHE A 63 -24.08 -3.97 -3.00
C PHE A 63 -24.69 -5.25 -3.59
N TRP A 64 -24.20 -5.76 -4.72
CA TRP A 64 -24.72 -6.99 -5.34
C TRP A 64 -24.47 -8.23 -4.48
N MET A 65 -23.51 -8.19 -3.54
CA MET A 65 -23.14 -9.32 -2.69
C MET A 65 -24.21 -9.68 -1.66
N PHE A 66 -25.23 -8.83 -1.48
CA PHE A 66 -26.43 -9.21 -0.72
C PHE A 66 -27.15 -10.42 -1.31
N ARG A 67 -26.92 -10.73 -2.61
CA ARG A 67 -27.33 -11.99 -3.24
C ARG A 67 -26.82 -13.25 -2.52
N TYR A 68 -25.74 -13.14 -1.74
CA TYR A 68 -25.23 -14.25 -0.94
C TYR A 68 -26.03 -14.52 0.34
N LEU A 69 -26.77 -13.52 0.83
CA LEU A 69 -27.69 -13.67 1.96
C LEU A 69 -29.08 -14.11 1.48
N ASP A 70 -29.52 -13.54 0.36
CA ASP A 70 -30.78 -13.86 -0.29
C ASP A 70 -30.61 -13.82 -1.81
N ALA A 71 -30.67 -15.00 -2.45
CA ALA A 71 -30.50 -15.14 -3.89
C ALA A 71 -31.62 -14.47 -4.71
N GLY A 72 -32.74 -14.10 -4.07
CA GLY A 72 -33.83 -13.37 -4.70
C GLY A 72 -33.62 -11.86 -4.83
N LEU A 73 -32.51 -11.31 -4.33
CA LEU A 73 -32.21 -9.87 -4.40
C LEU A 73 -31.61 -9.45 -5.74
N PHE A 74 -32.06 -8.30 -6.25
CA PHE A 74 -31.64 -7.70 -7.53
C PHE A 74 -31.84 -8.62 -8.74
N PRO A 75 -32.99 -9.30 -8.90
CA PRO A 75 -33.19 -10.16 -10.06
C PRO A 75 -33.14 -9.32 -11.34
N HIS A 76 -32.39 -9.77 -12.35
CA HIS A 76 -32.24 -9.08 -13.64
C HIS A 76 -31.70 -7.64 -13.58
N ASP A 77 -30.98 -7.29 -12.51
CA ASP A 77 -30.31 -6.00 -12.40
C ASP A 77 -28.99 -6.01 -13.22
N PRO A 78 -28.89 -5.24 -14.32
CA PRO A 78 -27.73 -5.25 -15.19
C PRO A 78 -26.47 -4.69 -14.51
N VAL A 79 -26.63 -3.79 -13.54
CA VAL A 79 -25.49 -3.21 -12.79
C VAL A 79 -24.95 -4.25 -11.82
N ALA A 80 -25.81 -4.97 -11.11
CA ALA A 80 -25.41 -6.05 -10.22
C ALA A 80 -24.74 -7.19 -10.99
N ASP A 81 -25.31 -7.59 -12.13
CA ASP A 81 -24.74 -8.63 -13.00
C ASP A 81 -23.38 -8.22 -13.56
N TYR A 82 -23.24 -6.95 -13.97
CA TYR A 82 -21.98 -6.39 -14.43
C TYR A 82 -20.90 -6.46 -13.34
N PHE A 83 -21.15 -5.89 -12.15
CA PHE A 83 -20.13 -5.86 -11.08
C PHE A 83 -19.85 -7.24 -10.49
N GLN A 84 -20.83 -8.15 -10.48
CA GLN A 84 -20.62 -9.55 -10.12
C GLN A 84 -19.68 -10.25 -11.10
N SER A 85 -19.84 -10.03 -12.41
CA SER A 85 -18.99 -10.65 -13.44
C SER A 85 -17.53 -10.18 -13.38
N LEU A 86 -17.29 -8.95 -12.91
CA LEU A 86 -15.97 -8.35 -12.77
C LEU A 86 -15.28 -8.66 -11.43
N ALA A 87 -16.00 -9.25 -10.47
CA ALA A 87 -15.47 -9.47 -9.13
C ALA A 87 -14.38 -10.56 -9.14
N PRO A 88 -13.16 -10.27 -8.64
CA PRO A 88 -12.14 -11.29 -8.48
C PRO A 88 -12.63 -12.41 -7.56
N SER A 89 -12.33 -13.66 -7.91
CA SER A 89 -12.90 -14.84 -7.25
C SER A 89 -12.57 -14.91 -5.75
N GLY A 90 -11.35 -14.55 -5.35
CA GLY A 90 -10.93 -14.52 -3.95
C GLY A 90 -11.67 -13.46 -3.14
N PHE A 91 -11.84 -12.27 -3.72
CA PHE A 91 -12.62 -11.18 -3.14
C PHE A 91 -14.09 -11.58 -2.95
N ALA A 92 -14.73 -12.11 -4.00
CA ALA A 92 -16.10 -12.60 -3.94
C ALA A 92 -16.26 -13.74 -2.91
N SER A 93 -15.31 -14.68 -2.87
CA SER A 93 -15.32 -15.81 -1.93
C SER A 93 -15.24 -15.36 -0.47
N LEU A 94 -14.48 -14.31 -0.17
CA LEU A 94 -14.40 -13.75 1.18
C LEU A 94 -15.77 -13.25 1.64
N TYR A 95 -16.44 -12.44 0.82
CA TYR A 95 -17.77 -11.92 1.16
C TYR A 95 -18.82 -13.03 1.22
N TRP A 96 -18.73 -14.03 0.36
CA TRP A 96 -19.56 -15.22 0.43
C TRP A 96 -19.39 -15.98 1.76
N LEU A 97 -18.16 -16.20 2.21
CA LEU A 97 -17.88 -16.84 3.51
C LEU A 97 -18.46 -16.03 4.68
N LEU A 98 -18.32 -14.70 4.66
CA LEU A 98 -18.87 -13.82 5.68
C LEU A 98 -20.41 -13.84 5.67
N ALA A 99 -21.02 -13.85 4.50
CA ALA A 99 -22.48 -13.97 4.34
C ALA A 99 -22.99 -15.33 4.89
N ARG A 100 -22.24 -16.42 4.70
CA ARG A 100 -22.55 -17.74 5.31
C ARG A 100 -22.52 -17.70 6.84
N ALA A 101 -21.68 -16.85 7.42
CA ALA A 101 -21.67 -16.56 8.86
C ALA A 101 -22.73 -15.51 9.28
N ARG A 102 -23.68 -15.16 8.39
CA ARG A 102 -24.73 -14.15 8.61
C ARG A 102 -24.19 -12.73 8.85
N ILE A 103 -22.99 -12.43 8.37
CA ILE A 103 -22.43 -11.09 8.39
C ILE A 103 -22.91 -10.36 7.12
N ASP A 104 -23.66 -9.28 7.33
CA ASP A 104 -24.12 -8.38 6.28
C ASP A 104 -22.95 -7.81 5.44
N PRO A 105 -23.02 -7.77 4.09
CA PRO A 105 -21.96 -7.20 3.25
C PRO A 105 -21.55 -5.77 3.59
N LEU A 106 -22.46 -4.90 4.02
CA LEU A 106 -22.14 -3.54 4.49
C LEU A 106 -21.45 -3.56 5.84
N LEU A 107 -21.84 -4.47 6.74
CA LEU A 107 -21.11 -4.64 8.00
C LEU A 107 -19.69 -5.16 7.71
N ALA A 108 -19.56 -6.15 6.85
CA ALA A 108 -18.28 -6.68 6.39
C ALA A 108 -17.41 -5.57 5.79
N SER A 109 -17.95 -4.71 4.92
CA SER A 109 -17.20 -3.61 4.32
C SER A 109 -16.71 -2.57 5.33
N LYS A 110 -17.36 -2.43 6.49
CA LYS A 110 -16.89 -1.56 7.58
C LYS A 110 -15.78 -2.19 8.41
N LEU A 111 -15.79 -3.52 8.57
CA LEU A 111 -14.86 -4.25 9.44
C LEU A 111 -13.57 -4.69 8.72
N ILE A 112 -13.67 -5.11 7.46
CA ILE A 112 -12.54 -5.60 6.65
C ILE A 112 -11.36 -4.62 6.61
N PRO A 113 -11.54 -3.29 6.41
CA PRO A 113 -10.42 -2.35 6.35
C PRO A 113 -9.52 -2.37 7.59
N ALA A 114 -10.10 -2.55 8.79
CA ALA A 114 -9.32 -2.64 10.03
C ALA A 114 -8.43 -3.88 10.06
N VAL A 115 -8.98 -5.04 9.68
CA VAL A 115 -8.23 -6.30 9.59
C VAL A 115 -7.10 -6.19 8.56
N LEU A 116 -7.41 -5.66 7.38
CA LEU A 116 -6.42 -5.44 6.32
C LEU A 116 -5.32 -4.47 6.75
N SER A 117 -5.65 -3.42 7.52
CA SER A 117 -4.65 -2.51 8.10
C SER A 117 -3.66 -3.25 8.99
N PHE A 118 -4.13 -4.15 9.87
CA PHE A 118 -3.24 -4.90 10.76
C PHE A 118 -2.31 -5.83 9.98
N ILE A 119 -2.85 -6.55 9.00
CA ILE A 119 -2.06 -7.44 8.13
C ILE A 119 -0.99 -6.63 7.39
N ALA A 120 -1.38 -5.50 6.79
CA ALA A 120 -0.49 -4.63 6.03
C ALA A 120 0.63 -4.07 6.92
N VAL A 121 0.30 -3.50 8.07
CA VAL A 121 1.30 -2.96 9.01
C VAL A 121 2.20 -4.06 9.54
N GLY A 122 1.68 -5.26 9.79
CA GLY A 122 2.46 -6.38 10.31
C GLY A 122 3.51 -6.89 9.32
N TYR A 123 3.11 -7.14 8.07
CA TYR A 123 4.05 -7.54 7.02
C TYR A 123 5.02 -6.42 6.67
N PHE A 124 4.56 -5.15 6.66
CA PHE A 124 5.42 -4.02 6.35
C PHE A 124 6.45 -3.75 7.45
N PHE A 125 6.10 -3.95 8.72
CA PHE A 125 7.07 -4.01 9.82
C PHE A 125 8.11 -5.10 9.59
N GLY A 126 7.67 -6.32 9.26
CA GLY A 126 8.57 -7.45 9.00
C GLY A 126 9.53 -7.21 7.82
N LEU A 127 9.05 -6.54 6.78
CA LEU A 127 9.82 -6.10 5.62
C LEU A 127 10.86 -5.05 6.03
N ALA A 128 10.43 -3.99 6.71
CA ALA A 128 11.28 -2.90 7.15
C ALA A 128 12.34 -3.35 8.17
N ALA A 129 12.00 -4.28 9.05
CA ALA A 129 12.94 -4.88 10.00
C ALA A 129 14.08 -5.61 9.28
N ARG A 130 13.81 -6.29 8.16
CA ARG A 130 14.84 -6.93 7.33
C ARG A 130 15.62 -5.92 6.51
N PHE A 131 14.92 -4.93 5.97
CA PHE A 131 15.51 -3.90 5.12
C PHE A 131 16.51 -3.01 5.88
N PHE A 132 16.12 -2.53 7.07
CA PHE A 132 16.94 -1.65 7.90
C PHE A 132 17.78 -2.38 8.94
N ARG A 133 17.47 -3.66 9.20
CA ARG A 133 18.04 -4.43 10.32
C ARG A 133 17.83 -3.75 11.68
N SER A 134 16.85 -2.85 11.82
CA SER A 134 16.60 -2.06 13.02
C SER A 134 15.11 -2.13 13.41
N PRO A 135 14.75 -2.68 14.59
CA PRO A 135 13.36 -2.73 15.06
C PRO A 135 12.71 -1.35 15.21
N ALA A 136 13.47 -0.34 15.64
CA ALA A 136 12.96 1.03 15.77
C ALA A 136 12.64 1.65 14.40
N ALA A 137 13.52 1.45 13.40
CA ALA A 137 13.24 1.88 12.03
C ALA A 137 12.04 1.13 11.43
N ALA A 138 11.89 -0.15 11.75
CA ALA A 138 10.74 -0.95 11.34
C ALA A 138 9.43 -0.44 11.94
N ALA A 139 9.42 -0.10 13.24
CA ALA A 139 8.26 0.49 13.89
C ALA A 139 7.88 1.83 13.28
N LEU A 140 8.86 2.73 13.09
CA LEU A 140 8.59 4.02 12.45
C LEU A 140 8.01 3.82 11.04
N THR A 141 8.60 2.92 10.25
CA THR A 141 8.11 2.61 8.90
C THR A 141 6.67 2.10 8.94
N ALA A 142 6.36 1.18 9.85
CA ALA A 142 5.03 0.60 9.99
C ALA A 142 3.99 1.64 10.48
N ILE A 143 4.38 2.55 11.37
CA ILE A 143 3.55 3.67 11.83
C ILE A 143 3.25 4.63 10.69
N LEU A 144 4.27 5.07 9.94
CA LEU A 144 4.07 5.94 8.78
C LEU A 144 3.21 5.23 7.72
N PHE A 145 3.36 3.91 7.55
CA PHE A 145 2.51 3.15 6.65
C PHE A 145 1.07 3.10 7.11
N ALA A 146 0.81 2.88 8.40
CA ALA A 146 -0.54 2.96 8.96
C ALA A 146 -1.19 4.33 8.67
N GLN A 147 -0.46 5.43 8.90
CA GLN A 147 -0.95 6.76 8.53
C GLN A 147 -1.26 6.87 7.04
N CYS A 148 -0.34 6.40 6.19
CA CYS A 148 -0.52 6.43 4.74
C CYS A 148 -1.78 5.68 4.31
N LEU A 149 -2.02 4.48 4.85
CA LEU A 149 -3.21 3.68 4.53
C LEU A 149 -4.51 4.42 4.86
N TRP A 150 -4.56 5.07 6.02
CA TRP A 150 -5.76 5.78 6.51
C TRP A 150 -5.91 7.22 5.99
N LEU A 151 -4.92 7.73 5.27
CA LEU A 151 -5.00 9.01 4.53
C LEU A 151 -5.51 8.83 3.10
N ASN A 152 -5.77 7.60 2.68
CA ASN A 152 -6.23 7.26 1.35
C ASN A 152 -7.48 6.37 1.44
N SER A 153 -8.40 6.53 0.49
CA SER A 153 -9.66 5.78 0.47
C SER A 153 -9.56 4.35 -0.03
N ASP A 154 -8.39 3.94 -0.55
CA ASP A 154 -8.17 2.59 -1.09
C ASP A 154 -8.50 1.51 -0.04
N LEU A 155 -7.99 1.67 1.18
CA LEU A 155 -8.17 0.68 2.24
C LEU A 155 -9.61 0.68 2.76
N SER A 156 -10.19 1.86 3.00
CA SER A 156 -11.56 2.02 3.51
C SER A 156 -12.63 1.60 2.52
N SER A 157 -12.29 1.50 1.22
CA SER A 157 -13.21 1.03 0.18
C SER A 157 -13.72 -0.39 0.43
N ALA A 158 -12.93 -1.24 1.09
CA ALA A 158 -13.19 -2.68 1.25
C ALA A 158 -13.46 -3.42 -0.07
N THR A 159 -13.02 -2.88 -1.21
CA THR A 159 -13.16 -3.51 -2.54
C THR A 159 -11.86 -4.24 -2.91
N PRO A 160 -11.74 -4.89 -4.10
CA PRO A 160 -10.51 -5.57 -4.53
C PRO A 160 -9.23 -4.76 -4.28
N ARG A 161 -9.27 -3.44 -4.55
CA ARG A 161 -8.11 -2.56 -4.38
C ARG A 161 -7.61 -2.46 -2.94
N ALA A 162 -8.47 -2.66 -1.94
CA ALA A 162 -8.09 -2.59 -0.53
C ALA A 162 -7.08 -3.68 -0.15
N PHE A 163 -7.07 -4.79 -0.89
CA PHE A 163 -6.18 -5.93 -0.68
C PHE A 163 -4.77 -5.71 -1.26
N PHE A 164 -4.54 -4.66 -2.05
CA PHE A 164 -3.21 -4.37 -2.61
C PHE A 164 -2.15 -4.28 -1.52
N TYR A 165 -2.33 -3.40 -0.54
CA TYR A 165 -1.30 -3.12 0.47
C TYR A 165 -0.96 -4.32 1.37
N PRO A 166 -1.92 -5.06 1.96
CA PRO A 166 -1.59 -6.20 2.79
C PRO A 166 -0.93 -7.34 2.01
N LEU A 167 -1.41 -7.65 0.80
CA LEU A 167 -0.88 -8.74 0.00
C LEU A 167 0.47 -8.40 -0.61
N PHE A 168 0.64 -7.18 -1.15
CA PHE A 168 1.91 -6.73 -1.70
C PHE A 168 2.99 -6.59 -0.62
N ALA A 169 2.64 -6.12 0.58
CA ALA A 169 3.57 -6.12 1.71
C ALA A 169 3.97 -7.54 2.11
N ALA A 170 3.04 -8.50 2.09
CA ALA A 170 3.32 -9.91 2.35
C ALA A 170 4.23 -10.52 1.27
N PHE A 171 3.96 -10.26 0.00
CA PHE A 171 4.81 -10.67 -1.12
C PHE A 171 6.23 -10.13 -0.95
N LEU A 172 6.40 -8.83 -0.74
CA LEU A 172 7.72 -8.22 -0.55
C LEU A 172 8.45 -8.80 0.67
N TYR A 173 7.73 -9.02 1.77
CA TYR A 173 8.27 -9.66 2.96
C TYR A 173 8.82 -11.06 2.66
N TYR A 174 8.05 -11.91 1.98
CA TYR A 174 8.47 -13.26 1.64
C TYR A 174 9.56 -13.29 0.57
N HIS A 175 9.52 -12.37 -0.39
CA HIS A 175 10.55 -12.18 -1.41
C HIS A 175 11.89 -11.82 -0.77
N VAL A 176 11.93 -10.83 0.12
CA VAL A 176 13.15 -10.45 0.85
C VAL A 176 13.60 -11.56 1.82
N ARG A 177 12.68 -12.37 2.34
CA ARG A 177 12.98 -13.57 3.14
C ARG A 177 13.44 -14.77 2.29
N GLU A 178 13.42 -14.66 0.96
CA GLU A 178 13.67 -15.77 0.02
C GLU A 178 12.75 -17.00 0.24
N SER A 179 11.54 -16.79 0.76
CA SER A 179 10.55 -17.85 0.99
C SER A 179 9.76 -18.12 -0.28
N VAL A 180 10.09 -19.19 -1.00
CA VAL A 180 9.40 -19.57 -2.25
C VAL A 180 7.91 -19.82 -1.99
N VAL A 181 7.58 -20.62 -0.97
CA VAL A 181 6.18 -20.93 -0.63
C VAL A 181 5.41 -19.66 -0.27
N GLY A 182 6.01 -18.75 0.51
CA GLY A 182 5.37 -17.49 0.86
C GLY A 182 5.13 -16.56 -0.33
N VAL A 183 6.08 -16.52 -1.27
CA VAL A 183 5.95 -15.78 -2.54
C VAL A 183 4.80 -16.33 -3.39
N LEU A 184 4.75 -17.65 -3.57
CA LEU A 184 3.70 -18.31 -4.38
C LEU A 184 2.31 -18.16 -3.77
N ILE A 185 2.19 -18.26 -2.43
CA ILE A 185 0.91 -18.01 -1.74
C ILE A 185 0.50 -16.55 -1.89
N ALA A 186 1.41 -15.60 -1.64
CA ALA A 186 1.09 -14.18 -1.72
C ALA A 186 0.64 -13.79 -3.14
N ILE A 187 1.36 -14.22 -4.18
CA ILE A 187 1.00 -13.87 -5.56
C ILE A 187 -0.28 -14.58 -6.04
N GLY A 188 -0.57 -15.79 -5.56
CA GLY A 188 -1.85 -16.47 -5.81
C GLY A 188 -3.02 -15.73 -5.16
N LEU A 189 -2.85 -15.23 -3.94
CA LEU A 189 -3.84 -14.37 -3.29
C LEU A 189 -4.00 -13.03 -4.03
N GLU A 190 -2.91 -12.39 -4.43
CA GLU A 190 -2.97 -11.16 -5.24
C GLU A 190 -3.74 -11.42 -6.54
N SER A 191 -3.52 -12.55 -7.20
CA SER A 191 -4.19 -12.90 -8.45
C SER A 191 -5.71 -13.06 -8.28
N THR A 192 -6.15 -13.58 -7.14
CA THR A 192 -7.58 -13.83 -6.86
C THR A 192 -8.29 -12.68 -6.15
N PHE A 193 -7.58 -11.78 -5.48
CA PHE A 193 -8.17 -10.63 -4.79
C PHE A 193 -8.00 -9.32 -5.56
N PHE A 194 -6.85 -9.11 -6.21
CA PHE A 194 -6.54 -7.88 -6.94
C PHE A 194 -5.47 -8.12 -8.03
N PRO A 195 -5.87 -8.62 -9.22
CA PRO A 195 -4.95 -9.01 -10.30
C PRO A 195 -3.84 -8.00 -10.65
N PRO A 196 -4.05 -6.67 -10.62
CA PRO A 196 -2.97 -5.71 -10.90
C PRO A 196 -1.80 -5.80 -9.92
N ALA A 197 -2.01 -6.19 -8.66
CA ALA A 197 -0.92 -6.44 -7.71
C ALA A 197 -0.07 -7.64 -8.15
N ALA A 198 -0.69 -8.72 -8.61
CA ALA A 198 0.02 -9.92 -9.05
C ALA A 198 0.94 -9.62 -10.24
N LEU A 199 0.48 -8.80 -11.19
CA LEU A 199 1.30 -8.35 -12.32
C LEU A 199 2.51 -7.53 -11.85
N LEU A 200 2.32 -6.64 -10.87
CA LEU A 200 3.43 -5.88 -10.27
C LEU A 200 4.44 -6.81 -9.59
N SER A 201 3.97 -7.79 -8.82
CA SER A 201 4.79 -8.80 -8.17
C SER A 201 5.55 -9.68 -9.17
N LEU A 202 4.92 -10.08 -10.28
CA LEU A 202 5.59 -10.77 -11.39
C LEU A 202 6.70 -9.90 -11.99
N GLY A 203 6.44 -8.60 -12.20
CA GLY A 203 7.45 -7.65 -12.65
C GLY A 203 8.64 -7.55 -11.68
N VAL A 204 8.40 -7.57 -10.36
CA VAL A 204 9.45 -7.58 -9.33
C VAL A 204 10.29 -8.87 -9.42
N LEU A 205 9.66 -10.03 -9.63
CA LEU A 205 10.39 -11.30 -9.81
C LEU A 205 11.16 -11.34 -11.14
N ALA A 206 10.60 -10.81 -12.23
CA ALA A 206 11.29 -10.69 -13.51
C ALA A 206 12.53 -9.80 -13.37
N TRP A 207 12.41 -8.66 -12.67
CA TRP A 207 13.54 -7.78 -12.37
C TRP A 207 14.58 -8.46 -11.48
N SER A 208 14.18 -9.42 -10.64
CA SER A 208 15.08 -10.23 -9.82
C SER A 208 15.93 -11.22 -10.63
N CYS A 209 15.57 -11.49 -11.89
CA CYS A 209 16.38 -12.29 -12.81
C CYS A 209 17.53 -11.47 -13.44
N LEU A 210 17.63 -10.17 -13.13
CA LEU A 210 18.67 -9.26 -13.61
C LEU A 210 19.60 -8.83 -12.48
N CYS A 211 20.90 -8.92 -12.72
CA CYS A 211 21.98 -8.30 -11.94
C CYS A 211 22.27 -6.92 -12.53
N TRP A 212 22.49 -5.93 -11.67
CA TRP A 212 22.66 -4.51 -12.04
C TRP A 212 24.00 -3.91 -11.59
N GLU A 213 24.90 -4.69 -11.00
CA GLU A 213 26.16 -4.17 -10.42
C GLU A 213 27.11 -3.55 -11.46
N ARG A 214 27.07 -4.03 -12.71
CA ARG A 214 27.90 -3.54 -13.83
C ARG A 214 27.09 -3.44 -15.13
N GLY A 215 25.82 -3.04 -15.02
CA GLY A 215 24.83 -3.07 -16.10
C GLY A 215 23.92 -4.31 -16.07
N PRO A 216 22.85 -4.35 -16.88
CA PRO A 216 21.85 -5.42 -16.86
C PRO A 216 22.47 -6.73 -17.37
N ARG A 217 22.57 -7.73 -16.49
CA ARG A 217 23.04 -9.07 -16.82
C ARG A 217 22.11 -10.12 -16.23
N LEU A 218 21.89 -11.22 -16.93
CA LEU A 218 21.10 -12.33 -16.39
C LEU A 218 21.79 -12.92 -15.15
N VAL A 219 21.01 -13.17 -14.11
CA VAL A 219 21.47 -13.85 -12.89
C VAL A 219 21.85 -15.28 -13.24
N LYS A 220 22.99 -15.77 -12.74
CA LYS A 220 23.47 -17.13 -13.05
C LYS A 220 22.73 -18.24 -12.30
N THR A 221 22.04 -17.90 -11.22
CA THR A 221 21.37 -18.86 -10.34
C THR A 221 20.02 -19.30 -10.92
N PRO A 222 19.79 -20.61 -11.16
CA PRO A 222 18.54 -21.10 -11.75
C PRO A 222 17.32 -20.84 -10.86
N ARG A 223 17.52 -20.75 -9.54
CA ARG A 223 16.46 -20.50 -8.55
C ARG A 223 15.62 -19.27 -8.88
N ALA A 224 16.22 -18.18 -9.37
CA ALA A 224 15.48 -16.95 -9.70
C ALA A 224 14.45 -17.20 -10.81
N TYR A 225 14.85 -17.92 -11.86
CA TYR A 225 13.98 -18.27 -12.99
C TYR A 225 12.91 -19.28 -12.61
N LEU A 226 13.25 -20.30 -11.80
CA LEU A 226 12.26 -21.28 -11.34
C LEU A 226 11.17 -20.64 -10.49
N VAL A 227 11.53 -19.71 -9.60
CA VAL A 227 10.55 -18.98 -8.79
C VAL A 227 9.71 -18.07 -9.68
N ALA A 228 10.30 -17.35 -10.63
CA ALA A 228 9.56 -16.50 -11.55
C ALA A 228 8.59 -17.31 -12.44
N ALA A 229 9.04 -18.46 -12.97
CA ALA A 229 8.22 -19.35 -13.77
C ALA A 229 7.08 -19.99 -12.96
N ALA A 230 7.36 -20.44 -11.73
CA ALA A 230 6.33 -20.97 -10.85
C ALA A 230 5.31 -19.90 -10.46
N ALA A 231 5.76 -18.68 -10.15
CA ALA A 231 4.88 -17.55 -9.83
C ALA A 231 3.99 -17.20 -11.03
N PHE A 232 4.56 -17.16 -12.24
CA PHE A 232 3.80 -16.95 -13.47
C PHE A 232 2.74 -18.04 -13.68
N GLY A 233 3.12 -19.32 -13.51
CA GLY A 233 2.18 -20.45 -13.59
C GLY A 233 1.04 -20.36 -12.57
N VAL A 234 1.34 -19.99 -11.32
CA VAL A 234 0.32 -19.77 -10.27
C VAL A 234 -0.60 -18.61 -10.63
N THR A 235 -0.06 -17.48 -11.10
CA THR A 235 -0.87 -16.34 -11.53
C THR A 235 -1.80 -16.72 -12.68
N LEU A 236 -1.32 -17.44 -13.69
CA LEU A 236 -2.16 -17.92 -14.78
C LEU A 236 -3.28 -18.85 -14.28
N LEU A 237 -2.95 -19.82 -13.42
CA LEU A 237 -3.92 -20.75 -12.84
C LEU A 237 -5.01 -20.00 -12.05
N CYS A 238 -4.61 -19.03 -11.23
CA CYS A 238 -5.53 -18.26 -10.39
C CYS A 238 -6.40 -17.28 -11.20
N LEU A 239 -5.87 -16.72 -12.29
CA LEU A 239 -6.61 -15.82 -13.17
C LEU A 239 -7.49 -16.55 -14.17
N TRP A 240 -7.26 -17.85 -14.40
CA TRP A 240 -8.00 -18.63 -15.38
C TRP A 240 -9.54 -18.48 -15.29
N PRO A 241 -10.18 -18.60 -14.10
CA PRO A 241 -11.63 -18.41 -14.01
C PRO A 241 -12.06 -16.99 -14.37
N TYR A 242 -11.28 -15.99 -13.95
CA TYR A 242 -11.55 -14.59 -14.24
C TYR A 242 -11.52 -14.32 -15.76
N LEU A 243 -10.50 -14.83 -16.46
CA LEU A 243 -10.36 -14.66 -17.91
C LEU A 243 -11.52 -15.22 -18.74
N HIS A 244 -12.23 -16.24 -18.25
CA HIS A 244 -13.40 -16.80 -18.91
C HIS A 244 -14.69 -15.96 -18.75
N HIS A 245 -14.76 -15.16 -17.68
CA HIS A 245 -15.91 -14.28 -17.42
C HIS A 245 -15.71 -12.86 -17.95
N VAL A 246 -14.45 -12.46 -18.19
CA VAL A 246 -14.11 -11.18 -18.84
C VAL A 246 -14.68 -11.18 -20.27
N GLY A 247 -15.57 -10.24 -20.56
CA GLY A 247 -16.20 -10.07 -21.87
C GLY A 247 -17.68 -10.47 -21.95
N VAL A 248 -18.25 -11.04 -20.88
CA VAL A 248 -19.71 -11.30 -20.80
C VAL A 248 -20.51 -10.01 -20.94
N SER A 249 -19.97 -8.89 -20.47
CA SER A 249 -20.61 -7.57 -20.53
C SER A 249 -20.22 -6.73 -21.76
N GLY A 250 -19.64 -7.35 -22.79
CA GLY A 250 -19.21 -6.68 -24.02
C GLY A 250 -17.72 -6.37 -24.09
N PRO A 251 -17.25 -5.84 -25.25
CA PRO A 251 -15.85 -5.52 -25.46
C PRO A 251 -15.40 -4.33 -24.60
N LEU A 252 -14.12 -4.33 -24.23
CA LEU A 252 -13.49 -3.16 -23.60
C LEU A 252 -13.43 -2.00 -24.59
N VAL A 253 -13.64 -0.78 -24.08
CA VAL A 253 -13.54 0.46 -24.85
C VAL A 253 -12.14 0.59 -25.45
N SER A 254 -12.06 0.85 -26.76
CA SER A 254 -10.79 1.10 -27.44
C SER A 254 -10.27 2.51 -27.15
N TYR A 255 -8.97 2.73 -27.38
CA TYR A 255 -8.37 4.08 -27.27
C TYR A 255 -9.11 5.12 -28.15
N ALA A 256 -9.47 4.75 -29.38
CA ALA A 256 -10.11 5.65 -30.34
C ALA A 256 -11.54 6.04 -29.91
N GLU A 257 -12.29 5.09 -29.34
CA GLU A 257 -13.61 5.33 -28.77
C GLU A 257 -13.53 6.19 -27.51
N ALA A 258 -12.64 5.82 -26.58
CA ALA A 258 -12.47 6.52 -25.31
C ALA A 258 -12.11 8.00 -25.50
N ARG A 259 -11.36 8.36 -26.55
CA ARG A 259 -11.04 9.77 -26.86
C ARG A 259 -12.27 10.62 -27.20
N ARG A 260 -13.39 10.01 -27.58
CA ARG A 260 -14.64 10.68 -27.94
C ARG A 260 -15.66 10.68 -26.80
N MET A 261 -15.40 9.88 -25.76
CA MET A 261 -16.28 9.70 -24.61
C MET A 261 -16.03 10.81 -23.57
N PRO A 262 -17.06 11.59 -23.18
CA PRO A 262 -16.94 12.63 -22.17
C PRO A 262 -16.40 12.13 -20.83
N GLU A 263 -16.66 10.86 -20.49
CA GLU A 263 -16.25 10.21 -19.24
C GLU A 263 -14.73 10.16 -19.05
N PHE A 264 -13.96 10.16 -20.14
CA PHE A 264 -12.50 10.15 -20.13
C PHE A 264 -11.86 11.52 -20.37
N GLY A 265 -12.68 12.55 -20.61
CA GLY A 265 -12.23 13.94 -20.75
C GLY A 265 -11.85 14.59 -19.41
N PRO A 266 -11.40 15.85 -19.41
CA PRO A 266 -10.92 16.54 -18.20
C PRO A 266 -11.93 16.64 -17.06
N GLU A 267 -13.21 16.87 -17.38
CA GLU A 267 -14.33 16.92 -16.42
C GLU A 267 -15.06 15.59 -16.28
N GLY A 268 -14.52 14.53 -16.91
CA GLY A 268 -15.10 13.21 -16.89
C GLY A 268 -14.96 12.52 -15.53
N ARG A 269 -15.73 11.46 -15.32
CA ARG A 269 -15.65 10.64 -14.09
C ARG A 269 -14.28 9.99 -13.92
N VAL A 270 -13.63 9.59 -15.02
CA VAL A 270 -12.33 8.93 -15.03
C VAL A 270 -11.42 9.69 -15.99
N PRO A 271 -10.90 10.87 -15.62
CA PRO A 271 -10.13 11.69 -16.53
C PRO A 271 -8.83 11.00 -16.93
N VAL A 272 -8.68 10.76 -18.25
CA VAL A 272 -7.50 10.12 -18.87
C VAL A 272 -6.87 11.08 -19.87
N PHE A 273 -7.68 11.71 -20.73
CA PHE A 273 -7.19 12.55 -21.82
C PHE A 273 -7.13 14.03 -21.42
N LEU A 274 -6.09 14.38 -20.67
CA LEU A 274 -5.82 15.76 -20.29
C LEU A 274 -4.99 16.48 -21.37
N SER A 275 -5.28 17.77 -21.60
CA SER A 275 -4.66 18.57 -22.66
C SER A 275 -3.19 18.93 -22.38
N SER A 276 -2.82 19.07 -21.11
CA SER A 276 -1.45 19.41 -20.73
C SER A 276 -0.57 18.16 -20.65
N TRP A 277 0.67 18.26 -21.15
CA TRP A 277 1.65 17.17 -21.08
C TRP A 277 1.87 16.67 -19.64
N TRP A 278 1.99 17.61 -18.69
CA TRP A 278 2.11 17.31 -17.27
C TRP A 278 0.85 16.64 -16.70
N GLY A 279 -0.33 17.11 -17.09
CA GLY A 279 -1.60 16.52 -16.68
C GLY A 279 -1.70 15.07 -17.14
N TYR A 280 -1.34 14.77 -18.38
CA TYR A 280 -1.43 13.43 -18.95
C TYR A 280 -0.37 12.47 -18.39
N TRP A 281 0.91 12.85 -18.38
CA TRP A 281 2.00 11.93 -18.02
C TRP A 281 2.33 11.86 -16.54
N VAL A 282 1.98 12.89 -15.76
CA VAL A 282 2.28 12.95 -14.32
C VAL A 282 0.98 12.90 -13.51
N GLY A 283 -0.03 13.66 -13.92
CA GLY A 283 -1.33 13.73 -13.25
C GLY A 283 -2.35 12.67 -13.69
N GLY A 284 -3.54 12.73 -13.08
CA GLY A 284 -4.72 11.99 -13.53
C GLY A 284 -4.59 10.46 -13.50
N ASN A 285 -5.43 9.80 -14.31
CA ASN A 285 -5.45 8.34 -14.41
C ASN A 285 -4.46 7.75 -15.41
N ALA A 286 -3.98 8.57 -16.36
CA ALA A 286 -2.94 8.20 -17.30
C ALA A 286 -1.52 8.36 -16.72
N GLY A 287 -1.31 9.28 -15.77
CA GLY A 287 0.03 9.65 -15.35
C GLY A 287 0.68 8.72 -14.33
N LEU A 288 1.96 8.97 -14.08
CA LEU A 288 2.79 8.27 -13.09
C LEU A 288 2.25 8.38 -11.65
N HIS A 289 1.26 9.24 -11.43
CA HIS A 289 0.76 9.74 -10.15
C HIS A 289 1.49 11.02 -9.75
N ASN A 290 0.73 12.09 -9.50
CA ASN A 290 1.26 13.27 -8.80
C ASN A 290 1.87 12.80 -7.49
N LEU A 291 3.13 13.16 -7.23
CA LEU A 291 3.80 12.84 -5.96
C LEU A 291 2.80 13.12 -4.83
N PRO A 292 2.36 12.10 -4.08
CA PRO A 292 1.34 12.30 -3.09
C PRO A 292 1.90 13.31 -2.09
N THR A 293 1.33 14.51 -2.07
CA THR A 293 1.77 15.58 -1.15
C THR A 293 1.28 15.31 0.26
N ARG A 294 0.41 14.31 0.41
CA ARG A 294 -0.13 13.85 1.68
C ARG A 294 0.15 12.37 1.88
N PRO A 295 0.75 12.00 3.02
CA PRO A 295 1.34 12.90 4.02
C PRO A 295 2.64 13.59 3.52
N PRO A 296 2.97 14.78 4.05
CA PRO A 296 4.08 15.60 3.56
C PRO A 296 5.46 14.96 3.78
N TRP A 297 5.56 14.00 4.70
CA TRP A 297 6.80 13.27 4.94
C TRP A 297 7.24 12.40 3.76
N PHE A 298 6.39 12.20 2.74
CA PHE A 298 6.81 11.60 1.48
C PHE A 298 7.95 12.35 0.79
N LEU A 299 8.03 13.68 0.96
CA LEU A 299 9.11 14.48 0.39
C LEU A 299 10.49 14.11 0.96
N LEU A 300 10.54 13.60 2.20
CA LEU A 300 11.79 13.15 2.81
C LEU A 300 12.38 11.94 2.06
N ALA A 301 11.56 11.11 1.43
CA ALA A 301 12.04 9.99 0.63
C ALA A 301 12.94 10.42 -0.54
N LEU A 302 12.75 11.64 -1.07
CA LEU A 302 13.58 12.18 -2.16
C LEU A 302 15.03 12.44 -1.72
N LEU A 303 15.27 12.59 -0.42
CA LEU A 303 16.62 12.74 0.13
C LEU A 303 17.36 11.39 0.18
N TRP A 304 16.68 10.26 0.08
CA TRP A 304 17.29 8.94 0.16
C TRP A 304 18.51 8.74 -0.77
N PRO A 305 18.39 8.93 -2.11
CA PRO A 305 19.55 8.77 -2.99
C PRO A 305 20.69 9.74 -2.63
N VAL A 306 20.35 10.97 -2.24
CA VAL A 306 21.30 12.03 -1.87
C VAL A 306 22.07 11.65 -0.60
N LEU A 307 21.41 11.20 0.46
CA LEU A 307 22.07 10.81 1.72
C LEU A 307 23.01 9.61 1.52
N ARG A 308 22.66 8.68 0.61
CA ARG A 308 23.52 7.53 0.29
C ARG A 308 24.80 7.89 -0.46
N LEU A 309 24.92 9.09 -1.03
CA LEU A 309 26.17 9.58 -1.62
C LEU A 309 27.23 9.90 -0.55
N TRP A 310 26.82 10.09 0.71
CA TRP A 310 27.72 10.39 1.83
C TRP A 310 27.58 9.38 2.97
N PRO A 311 27.94 8.10 2.75
CA PRO A 311 27.76 7.05 3.75
C PRO A 311 28.56 7.32 5.04
N ASP A 312 29.67 8.06 4.99
CA ASP A 312 30.43 8.47 6.20
C ASP A 312 29.65 9.43 7.10
N ARG A 313 28.79 10.26 6.51
CA ARG A 313 27.97 11.22 7.26
C ARG A 313 26.70 10.59 7.82
N PHE A 314 26.21 9.52 7.19
CA PHE A 314 24.95 8.85 7.53
C PHE A 314 25.18 7.34 7.74
N PRO A 315 25.83 6.92 8.83
CA PRO A 315 26.28 5.55 9.03
C PRO A 315 25.13 4.53 9.14
N PHE A 316 23.95 4.93 9.60
CA PHE A 316 22.74 4.09 9.55
C PHE A 316 22.48 3.53 8.13
N LEU A 317 22.71 4.34 7.09
CA LEU A 317 22.47 3.94 5.70
C LEU A 317 23.50 2.94 5.15
N ARG A 318 24.66 2.78 5.81
CA ARG A 318 25.66 1.76 5.43
C ARG A 318 25.17 0.34 5.71
N VAL A 319 24.33 0.20 6.72
CA VAL A 319 23.91 -1.11 7.23
C VAL A 319 22.76 -1.67 6.40
N VAL A 320 22.07 -0.80 5.68
CA VAL A 320 21.17 -1.19 4.61
C VAL A 320 22.02 -1.85 3.52
N PRO A 321 21.87 -3.17 3.26
CA PRO A 321 22.73 -3.87 2.31
C PRO A 321 22.77 -3.13 0.97
N GLY A 322 23.95 -3.06 0.34
CA GLY A 322 24.17 -2.32 -0.92
C GLY A 322 23.22 -2.73 -2.06
N GLY A 323 22.60 -3.90 -1.96
CA GLY A 323 21.44 -4.31 -2.74
C GLY A 323 20.15 -4.16 -1.94
N ALA A 324 19.61 -2.94 -1.85
CA ALA A 324 18.22 -2.67 -1.46
C ALA A 324 17.23 -3.24 -2.50
N ARG A 325 17.38 -4.52 -2.87
CA ARG A 325 16.78 -5.26 -3.99
C ARG A 325 15.32 -4.88 -4.27
N PRO A 326 14.41 -4.83 -3.29
CA PRO A 326 13.02 -4.52 -3.58
C PRO A 326 12.84 -3.11 -4.18
N VAL A 327 13.65 -2.11 -3.82
CA VAL A 327 13.46 -0.72 -4.28
C VAL A 327 13.60 -0.58 -5.81
N PRO A 328 14.76 -0.89 -6.44
CA PRO A 328 14.89 -0.82 -7.89
C PRO A 328 14.00 -1.84 -8.61
N GLN A 329 13.68 -2.99 -7.99
CA GLN A 329 12.78 -3.99 -8.56
C GLN A 329 11.35 -3.46 -8.68
N ILE A 330 10.82 -2.83 -7.62
CA ILE A 330 9.48 -2.24 -7.63
C ILE A 330 9.43 -1.06 -8.60
N ILE A 331 10.45 -0.19 -8.59
CA ILE A 331 10.52 0.95 -9.53
C ILE A 331 10.53 0.44 -10.98
N GLY A 332 11.41 -0.52 -11.29
CA GLY A 332 11.52 -1.09 -12.62
C GLY A 332 10.22 -1.78 -13.07
N ALA A 333 9.61 -2.58 -12.20
CA ALA A 333 8.34 -3.25 -12.47
C ALA A 333 7.19 -2.26 -12.70
N ALA A 334 7.05 -1.25 -11.83
CA ALA A 334 6.01 -0.25 -11.91
C ALA A 334 6.14 0.60 -13.19
N LEU A 335 7.35 1.03 -13.55
CA LEU A 335 7.59 1.81 -14.77
C LEU A 335 7.39 0.98 -16.05
N LEU A 336 7.77 -0.30 -16.03
CA LEU A 336 7.55 -1.20 -17.16
C LEU A 336 6.05 -1.43 -17.40
N LEU A 337 5.29 -1.74 -16.35
CA LEU A 337 3.84 -1.92 -16.44
C LEU A 337 3.11 -0.62 -16.78
N PHE A 338 3.61 0.52 -16.28
CA PHE A 338 3.11 1.83 -16.67
C PHE A 338 3.25 2.07 -18.18
N ALA A 339 4.40 1.76 -18.76
CA ALA A 339 4.62 1.87 -20.20
C ALA A 339 3.72 0.91 -20.99
N PHE A 340 3.62 -0.36 -20.56
CA PHE A 340 2.73 -1.33 -21.21
C PHE A 340 1.25 -0.95 -21.09
N ALA A 341 0.82 -0.38 -19.98
CA ALA A 341 -0.56 0.09 -19.79
C ALA A 341 -0.91 1.27 -20.70
N HIS A 342 0.07 2.08 -21.12
CA HIS A 342 -0.16 3.08 -22.18
C HIS A 342 -0.30 2.44 -23.56
N LEU A 343 0.54 1.46 -23.87
CA LEU A 343 0.52 0.76 -25.16
C LEU A 343 -0.76 -0.06 -25.33
N LEU A 344 -1.26 -0.64 -24.24
CA LEU A 344 -2.41 -1.55 -24.20
C LEU A 344 -3.56 -0.92 -23.41
N LEU A 345 -3.79 0.39 -23.59
CA LEU A 345 -4.73 1.14 -22.77
C LEU A 345 -6.12 0.50 -22.74
N PHE A 346 -6.63 0.37 -21.52
CA PHE A 346 -7.83 -0.35 -21.06
C PHE A 346 -7.74 -1.87 -21.03
N GLN A 347 -6.86 -2.52 -21.79
CA GLN A 347 -6.63 -3.98 -21.67
C GLN A 347 -5.82 -4.31 -20.42
N LEU A 348 -4.77 -3.54 -20.13
CA LEU A 348 -3.99 -3.64 -18.89
C LEU A 348 -4.47 -2.64 -17.83
N TYR A 349 -5.74 -2.25 -17.86
CA TYR A 349 -6.31 -1.25 -16.95
C TYR A 349 -5.64 0.14 -17.09
N LEU A 350 -5.84 1.03 -16.12
CA LEU A 350 -5.30 2.41 -16.18
C LEU A 350 -3.82 2.46 -15.74
N PRO A 351 -2.96 3.24 -16.41
CA PRO A 351 -1.52 3.24 -16.12
C PRO A 351 -1.15 3.60 -14.67
N ASN A 352 -1.86 4.55 -14.06
CA ASN A 352 -1.58 4.98 -12.69
C ASN A 352 -1.76 3.86 -11.65
N ARG A 353 -2.46 2.77 -12.01
CA ARG A 353 -2.78 1.66 -11.11
C ARG A 353 -1.56 0.86 -10.73
N TYR A 354 -0.53 0.85 -11.58
CA TYR A 354 0.73 0.19 -11.31
C TYR A 354 1.73 1.07 -10.55
N THR A 355 1.59 2.39 -10.60
CA THR A 355 2.55 3.32 -10.01
C THR A 355 2.07 3.91 -8.69
N GLN A 356 0.79 4.24 -8.54
CA GLN A 356 0.26 4.97 -7.39
C GLN A 356 0.50 4.23 -6.07
N ALA A 357 0.00 2.99 -5.96
CA ALA A 357 0.08 2.24 -4.73
C ALA A 357 1.52 1.75 -4.45
N ALA A 358 2.27 1.37 -5.49
CA ALA A 358 3.68 1.04 -5.40
C ALA A 358 4.52 2.22 -4.89
N THR A 359 4.24 3.43 -5.37
CA THR A 359 4.91 4.67 -4.94
C THR A 359 4.68 4.94 -3.45
N ARG A 360 3.45 4.76 -2.94
CA ARG A 360 3.17 4.92 -1.50
C ARG A 360 3.98 3.96 -0.63
N VAL A 361 4.09 2.70 -1.03
CA VAL A 361 4.92 1.68 -0.35
C VAL A 361 6.39 2.12 -0.35
N LEU A 362 6.92 2.49 -1.51
CA LEU A 362 8.31 2.92 -1.67
C LEU A 362 8.62 4.19 -0.86
N LEU A 363 7.85 5.25 -1.04
CA LEU A 363 8.09 6.53 -0.37
C LEU A 363 7.97 6.39 1.15
N THR A 364 7.07 5.54 1.66
CA THR A 364 6.99 5.26 3.11
C THR A 364 8.25 4.62 3.64
N LEU A 365 8.73 3.56 2.98
CA LEU A 365 9.95 2.85 3.38
C LEU A 365 11.14 3.82 3.36
N LEU A 366 11.32 4.55 2.26
CA LEU A 366 12.47 5.43 2.08
C LEU A 366 12.44 6.65 3.02
N ALA A 367 11.27 7.27 3.23
CA ALA A 367 11.12 8.39 4.15
C ALA A 367 11.48 8.00 5.59
N ALA A 368 11.00 6.84 6.07
CA ALA A 368 11.35 6.33 7.40
C ALA A 368 12.86 6.12 7.54
N GLY A 369 13.51 5.55 6.53
CA GLY A 369 14.95 5.36 6.49
C GLY A 369 15.73 6.68 6.54
N VAL A 370 15.28 7.70 5.82
CA VAL A 370 15.86 9.07 5.89
C VAL A 370 15.69 9.65 7.28
N ILE A 371 14.49 9.58 7.88
CA ILE A 371 14.23 10.11 9.22
C ILE A 371 15.16 9.47 10.25
N VAL A 372 15.29 8.14 10.23
CA VAL A 372 16.17 7.42 11.17
C VAL A 372 17.63 7.78 10.92
N ALA A 373 18.07 7.90 9.66
CA ALA A 373 19.44 8.30 9.35
C ALA A 373 19.77 9.71 9.88
N LEU A 374 18.83 10.65 9.79
CA LEU A 374 19.00 12.01 10.32
C LEU A 374 19.07 12.00 11.86
N ILE A 375 18.21 11.22 12.52
CA ILE A 375 18.21 11.10 14.00
C ILE A 375 19.49 10.42 14.49
N ASP A 376 19.91 9.31 13.87
CA ASP A 376 21.16 8.61 14.22
C ASP A 376 22.37 9.54 14.08
N THR A 377 22.42 10.30 12.99
CA THR A 377 23.49 11.30 12.75
C THR A 377 23.49 12.42 13.79
N ALA A 378 22.31 12.88 14.22
CA ALA A 378 22.19 13.88 15.27
C ALA A 378 22.68 13.37 16.64
N LEU A 379 22.34 12.12 16.98
CA LEU A 379 22.80 11.47 18.21
C LEU A 379 24.32 11.29 18.21
N LEU A 380 24.88 10.84 17.08
CA LEU A 380 26.32 10.68 16.86
C LEU A 380 27.11 11.97 17.11
N ARG A 381 26.65 13.09 16.55
CA ARG A 381 27.29 14.40 16.75
C ARG A 381 27.25 14.88 18.19
N LYS A 382 26.29 14.41 19.00
CA LYS A 382 26.22 14.71 20.43
C LYS A 382 27.11 13.79 21.26
N GLU A 383 27.26 12.52 20.89
CA GLU A 383 28.20 11.60 21.55
C GLU A 383 29.66 12.04 21.34
N HIS A 384 29.99 12.48 20.12
CA HIS A 384 31.32 12.92 19.74
C HIS A 384 31.27 14.35 19.17
N PRO A 385 31.16 15.38 20.03
CA PRO A 385 31.13 16.75 19.57
C PRO A 385 32.47 17.10 18.90
N PRO A 386 32.47 17.62 17.66
CA PRO A 386 33.71 17.96 16.96
C PRO A 386 34.46 19.14 17.61
N ASN A 387 33.80 19.93 18.45
CA ASN A 387 34.41 21.00 19.24
C ASN A 387 33.48 21.42 20.39
N ASP A 388 34.01 21.82 21.55
CA ASP A 388 33.20 22.18 22.73
C ASP A 388 32.28 23.39 22.51
N HIS A 389 32.70 24.36 21.69
CA HIS A 389 31.89 25.50 21.28
C HIS A 389 30.69 25.14 20.38
N LYS A 390 30.64 23.94 19.80
CA LYS A 390 29.54 23.49 18.92
C LYS A 390 28.54 22.56 19.62
N ARG A 391 28.64 22.37 20.94
CA ARG A 391 27.70 21.55 21.73
C ARG A 391 26.23 22.02 21.60
N TRP A 392 26.01 23.33 21.46
CA TRP A 392 24.65 23.89 21.27
C TRP A 392 24.00 23.41 19.95
N GLN A 393 24.80 23.23 18.89
CA GLN A 393 24.30 22.72 17.60
C GLN A 393 23.81 21.28 17.72
N GLY A 394 24.48 20.44 18.52
CA GLY A 394 24.06 19.07 18.80
C GLY A 394 22.73 19.01 19.58
N ASN A 395 22.56 19.88 20.59
CA ASN A 395 21.32 19.98 21.34
C ASN A 395 20.16 20.48 20.48
N LEU A 396 20.39 21.51 19.66
CA LEU A 396 19.40 22.03 18.73
C LEU A 396 18.97 20.96 17.71
N THR A 397 19.94 20.24 17.12
CA THR A 397 19.64 19.18 16.14
C THR A 397 18.79 18.07 16.76
N LEU A 398 19.05 17.67 18.00
CA LEU A 398 18.23 16.67 18.69
C LEU A 398 16.86 17.19 19.10
N ALA A 399 16.76 18.44 19.56
CA ALA A 399 15.47 19.05 19.88
C ALA A 399 14.58 19.10 18.62
N LEU A 400 15.15 19.52 17.48
CA LEU A 400 14.47 19.52 16.19
C LEU A 400 14.11 18.10 15.73
N GLY A 401 15.00 17.12 15.90
CA GLY A 401 14.73 15.73 15.57
C GLY A 401 13.61 15.10 16.41
N ALA A 402 13.60 15.38 17.72
CA ALA A 402 12.55 14.95 18.63
C ALA A 402 11.21 15.63 18.33
N LEU A 403 11.23 16.94 18.04
CA LEU A 403 10.06 17.70 17.61
C LEU A 403 9.49 17.13 16.30
N MET A 404 10.35 16.87 15.31
CA MET A 404 9.96 16.27 14.04
C MET A 404 9.34 14.88 14.25
N LEU A 405 9.98 14.01 15.04
CA LEU A 405 9.44 12.68 15.34
C LEU A 405 8.11 12.78 16.09
N GLY A 406 7.99 13.67 17.08
CA GLY A 406 6.76 13.93 17.81
C GLY A 406 5.64 14.41 16.88
N ALA A 407 5.93 15.37 16.00
CA ALA A 407 4.98 15.87 15.01
C ALA A 407 4.54 14.79 14.01
N LEU A 408 5.47 13.90 13.59
CA LEU A 408 5.14 12.78 12.71
C LEU A 408 4.23 11.77 13.41
N LEU A 409 4.51 11.40 14.66
CA LEU A 409 3.67 10.47 15.42
C LEU A 409 2.29 11.05 15.72
N ALA A 410 2.25 12.35 16.04
CA ALA A 410 1.02 13.10 16.28
C ALA A 410 0.33 13.56 14.99
N TYR A 411 0.85 13.27 13.81
CA TYR A 411 0.34 13.79 12.54
C TYR A 411 -1.18 13.62 12.34
N PRO A 412 -1.80 12.47 12.67
CA PRO A 412 -3.26 12.32 12.65
C PRO A 412 -4.03 13.36 13.47
N LEU A 413 -3.45 13.86 14.55
CA LEU A 413 -4.04 14.88 15.44
C LEU A 413 -3.80 16.31 14.93
N LEU A 414 -2.83 16.49 14.03
CA LEU A 414 -2.43 17.80 13.50
C LEU A 414 -3.21 18.19 12.25
N ILE A 415 -3.95 17.26 11.64
CA ILE A 415 -4.74 17.53 10.45
C ILE A 415 -6.24 17.62 10.77
N PRO A 416 -7.01 18.45 10.05
CA PRO A 416 -8.42 18.67 10.36
C PRO A 416 -9.30 17.42 10.26
N VAL A 417 -8.96 16.52 9.33
CA VAL A 417 -9.74 15.31 9.05
C VAL A 417 -8.80 14.11 8.94
N PHE A 418 -8.86 13.23 9.92
CA PHE A 418 -8.25 11.91 9.91
C PHE A 418 -9.20 10.90 10.55
N PRO A 419 -9.30 9.67 10.00
CA PRO A 419 -8.85 9.23 8.68
C PRO A 419 -9.54 9.96 7.51
N THR A 420 -8.96 9.86 6.30
CA THR A 420 -9.53 10.39 5.04
C THR A 420 -10.12 9.24 4.22
N ASN A 421 -11.25 8.70 4.71
CA ASN A 421 -11.78 7.41 4.24
C ASN A 421 -12.76 7.50 3.06
N SER A 422 -13.00 8.70 2.51
CA SER A 422 -14.05 8.97 1.49
C SER A 422 -15.40 8.34 1.84
N TYR A 423 -15.74 8.30 3.13
CA TYR A 423 -17.06 7.89 3.57
C TYR A 423 -18.05 9.00 3.27
N LEU A 424 -19.18 8.60 2.70
CA LEU A 424 -20.31 9.45 2.40
C LEU A 424 -21.50 9.00 3.22
N GLU A 425 -22.26 9.95 3.73
CA GLU A 425 -23.52 9.68 4.41
C GLU A 425 -24.67 9.72 3.41
N GLY A 426 -25.43 8.63 3.34
CA GLY A 426 -26.68 8.58 2.58
C GLY A 426 -27.75 9.52 3.17
N GLN A 427 -28.11 10.56 2.42
CA GLN A 427 -29.04 11.61 2.88
C GLN A 427 -30.52 11.28 2.61
N ALA A 428 -30.82 10.33 1.71
CA ALA A 428 -32.18 10.07 1.22
C ALA A 428 -32.95 9.03 2.07
N GLN A 429 -32.99 9.20 3.39
CA GLN A 429 -33.57 8.21 4.31
C GLN A 429 -35.03 7.84 4.01
N GLY A 430 -35.83 8.80 3.56
CA GLY A 430 -37.22 8.56 3.16
C GLY A 430 -37.32 7.58 1.98
N LEU A 431 -36.43 7.73 1.00
CA LEU A 431 -36.34 6.85 -0.16
C LEU A 431 -35.89 5.44 0.24
N TYR A 432 -34.91 5.33 1.14
CA TYR A 432 -34.44 4.04 1.64
C TYR A 432 -35.55 3.28 2.36
N ARG A 433 -36.33 3.96 3.22
CA ARG A 433 -37.48 3.37 3.92
C ARG A 433 -38.61 2.98 2.97
N PHE A 434 -38.82 3.77 1.92
CA PHE A 434 -39.78 3.45 0.88
C PHE A 434 -39.40 2.14 0.18
N PHE A 435 -38.16 2.04 -0.34
CA PHE A 435 -37.69 0.83 -1.03
C PHE A 435 -37.61 -0.39 -0.12
N ALA A 436 -37.26 -0.23 1.16
CA ALA A 436 -37.23 -1.35 2.12
C ALA A 436 -38.60 -2.02 2.36
N ARG A 437 -39.71 -1.37 1.97
CA ARG A 437 -41.07 -1.91 2.06
C ARG A 437 -41.60 -2.49 0.75
N GLN A 438 -40.88 -2.28 -0.34
CA GLN A 438 -41.28 -2.78 -1.65
C GLN A 438 -40.86 -4.25 -1.82
N PRO A 439 -41.48 -4.99 -2.77
CA PRO A 439 -41.03 -6.32 -3.15
C PRO A 439 -39.55 -6.34 -3.60
N THR A 440 -38.90 -7.51 -3.56
CA THR A 440 -37.49 -7.66 -3.95
C THR A 440 -37.25 -7.69 -5.47
N ASN A 441 -38.31 -7.68 -6.28
CA ASN A 441 -38.31 -7.91 -7.73
C ASN A 441 -38.79 -6.70 -8.56
N ILE A 442 -38.59 -5.47 -8.06
CA ILE A 442 -38.96 -4.24 -8.76
C ILE A 442 -38.03 -3.98 -9.94
#